data_AF-A0A954WXZ9-F1
#
_entry.id   AF-A0A954WXZ9-F1
#
_cell.length_a   1.000
_cell.length_b   1.000
_cell.length_c   1.000
_cell.angle_alpha   90.00
_cell.angle_beta   90.00
_cell.angle_gamma   90.00
#
_symmetry.space_group_name_H-M   'P 1'
#
loop_
_entity.id
_entity.type
_entity.pdbx_description
1 polymer ?
#
loop_
_entity_poly.entity_id
_entity_poly.type
_entity_poly.pdbx_seq_one_letter_code
_entity_poly.pdbx_strand_id
1 'polypeptide(L)'
;MQLNTLHRMMDAGAYEEVLAECDSLFADFCLSPRFHFLRGQAAIQTGNAQLADEARALSQECLYWLCELGDGTFESPYQITYLSDISDILGAFRLKKRHQEAVEGPNGRLDVVTLHDGTEIWFDVQNLLN
;
A
#
# COMPACT_ATOMS: atom_id res chain seq x y z
N MET A 1 -3.88 -14.25 3.34
CA MET A 1 -2.48 -14.25 3.83
C MET A 1 -1.95 -12.84 3.64
N GLN A 2 -1.49 -12.17 4.70
CA GLN A 2 -1.27 -10.72 4.66
C GLN A 2 0.13 -10.39 4.13
N LEU A 3 0.30 -9.23 3.47
CA LEU A 3 1.59 -8.66 3.02
C LEU A 3 2.69 -8.63 4.12
N ASN A 4 2.28 -8.74 5.40
CA ASN A 4 3.17 -8.92 6.55
C ASN A 4 4.01 -10.20 6.47
N THR A 5 3.49 -11.28 5.87
CA THR A 5 4.27 -12.51 5.67
C THR A 5 5.38 -12.28 4.64
N LEU A 6 5.07 -11.63 3.52
CA LEU A 6 6.09 -11.25 2.52
C LEU A 6 7.17 -10.35 3.12
N HIS A 7 6.80 -9.35 3.95
CA HIS A 7 7.80 -8.54 4.67
C HIS A 7 8.71 -9.39 5.56
N ARG A 8 8.16 -10.30 6.36
CA ARG A 8 8.98 -11.16 7.23
C ARG A 8 9.92 -12.06 6.44
N MET A 9 9.49 -12.56 5.28
CA MET A 9 10.35 -13.34 4.39
C MET A 9 11.45 -12.48 3.76
N MET A 10 11.13 -11.25 3.35
CA MET A 10 12.13 -10.28 2.89
C MET A 10 13.18 -9.98 3.97
N ASP A 11 12.76 -9.76 5.21
CA ASP A 11 13.65 -9.51 6.36
C ASP A 11 14.54 -10.73 6.66
N ALA A 12 14.06 -11.93 6.39
CA ALA A 12 14.80 -13.18 6.53
C ALA A 12 15.74 -13.49 5.34
N GLY A 13 15.70 -12.69 4.27
CA GLY A 13 16.48 -12.92 3.06
C GLY A 13 15.98 -14.05 2.16
N ALA A 14 14.74 -14.51 2.34
CA ALA A 14 14.13 -15.61 1.58
C ALA A 14 13.54 -15.10 0.25
N TYR A 15 14.38 -14.54 -0.61
CA TYR A 15 13.94 -13.75 -1.77
C TYR A 15 13.30 -14.61 -2.87
N GLU A 16 13.85 -15.79 -3.15
CA GLU A 16 13.27 -16.74 -4.10
C GLU A 16 11.88 -17.20 -3.64
N GLU A 17 11.72 -17.49 -2.35
CA GLU A 17 10.43 -17.86 -1.78
C GLU A 17 9.43 -16.69 -1.81
N VAL A 18 9.88 -15.44 -1.61
CA VAL A 18 9.02 -14.26 -1.79
C VAL A 18 8.48 -14.18 -3.20
N LEU A 19 9.30 -14.42 -4.22
CA LEU A 19 8.85 -14.39 -5.61
C LEU A 19 7.83 -15.50 -5.90
N ALA A 20 8.09 -16.72 -5.44
CA ALA A 20 7.14 -17.83 -5.58
C ALA A 20 5.81 -17.54 -4.87
N GLU A 21 5.86 -16.96 -3.68
CA GLU A 21 4.68 -16.58 -2.91
C GLU A 21 3.90 -15.46 -3.61
N CYS A 22 4.61 -14.46 -4.16
CA CYS A 22 4.02 -13.39 -4.95
C CYS A 22 3.22 -13.91 -6.14
N ASP A 23 3.69 -14.92 -6.84
CA ASP A 23 2.97 -15.50 -7.98
C ASP A 23 1.63 -16.12 -7.54
N SER A 24 1.58 -16.74 -6.36
CA SER A 24 0.33 -17.29 -5.80
C SER A 24 -0.64 -16.20 -5.32
N LEU A 25 -0.10 -15.09 -4.84
CA LEU A 25 -0.84 -13.95 -4.27
C LEU A 25 -1.26 -12.91 -5.31
N PHE A 26 -0.83 -13.05 -6.56
CA PHE A 26 -0.99 -12.01 -7.56
C PHE A 26 -2.45 -11.58 -7.76
N ALA A 27 -3.39 -12.53 -7.82
CA ALA A 27 -4.80 -12.21 -8.02
C ALA A 27 -5.40 -11.39 -6.87
N ASP A 28 -4.92 -11.59 -5.65
CA ASP A 28 -5.44 -10.94 -4.46
C ASP A 28 -4.85 -9.54 -4.27
N PHE A 29 -3.61 -9.32 -4.74
CA PHE A 29 -2.82 -8.10 -4.47
C PHE A 29 -2.35 -7.35 -5.71
N CYS A 30 -2.90 -7.65 -6.90
CA CYS A 30 -2.48 -7.02 -8.16
C CYS A 30 -2.66 -5.49 -8.17
N LEU A 31 -3.53 -4.94 -7.31
CA LEU A 31 -3.75 -3.50 -7.18
C LEU A 31 -2.94 -2.87 -6.04
N SER A 32 -2.16 -3.65 -5.28
CA SER A 32 -1.39 -3.15 -4.13
C SER A 32 -0.04 -2.59 -4.58
N PRO A 33 0.26 -1.29 -4.34
CA PRO A 33 1.59 -0.74 -4.60
C PRO A 33 2.67 -1.46 -3.79
N ARG A 34 2.37 -1.79 -2.53
CA ARG A 34 3.28 -2.50 -1.62
C ARG A 34 3.63 -3.89 -2.11
N PHE A 35 2.66 -4.64 -2.64
CA PHE A 35 2.91 -5.97 -3.19
C PHE A 35 3.95 -5.92 -4.31
N HIS A 36 3.74 -5.03 -5.28
CA HIS A 36 4.66 -4.85 -6.41
C HIS A 36 6.03 -4.31 -5.95
N PHE A 37 6.06 -3.45 -4.94
CA PHE A 37 7.32 -3.01 -4.33
C PHE A 37 8.12 -4.18 -3.77
N LEU A 38 7.50 -5.05 -2.95
CA LEU A 38 8.18 -6.20 -2.37
C LEU A 38 8.65 -7.20 -3.44
N ARG A 39 7.80 -7.47 -4.44
CA ARG A 39 8.14 -8.32 -5.59
C ARG A 39 9.35 -7.79 -6.36
N GLY A 40 9.39 -6.48 -6.60
CA GLY A 40 10.52 -5.82 -7.26
C GLY A 40 11.80 -5.88 -6.42
N GLN A 41 11.72 -5.66 -5.11
CA GLN A 41 12.88 -5.78 -4.22
C GLN A 41 13.43 -7.21 -4.21
N ALA A 42 12.59 -8.24 -4.11
CA ALA A 42 13.02 -9.63 -4.19
C ALA A 42 13.66 -9.97 -5.55
N ALA A 43 13.10 -9.44 -6.64
CA ALA A 43 13.65 -9.61 -7.99
C ALA A 43 15.05 -8.99 -8.13
N ILE A 44 15.30 -7.83 -7.52
CA ILE A 44 16.65 -7.23 -7.48
C ILE A 44 17.62 -8.17 -6.77
N GLN A 45 17.24 -8.72 -5.62
CA GLN A 45 18.15 -9.57 -4.83
C GLN A 45 18.48 -10.90 -5.51
N THR A 46 17.58 -11.42 -6.33
CA THR A 46 17.77 -12.66 -7.11
C THR A 46 18.39 -12.41 -8.50
N GLY A 47 18.69 -11.15 -8.85
CA GLY A 47 19.32 -10.78 -10.12
C GLY A 47 18.36 -10.75 -11.32
N ASN A 48 17.05 -10.76 -11.10
CA ASN A 48 16.04 -10.67 -12.16
C ASN A 48 15.67 -9.21 -12.46
N ALA A 49 16.51 -8.53 -13.24
CA ALA A 49 16.37 -7.11 -13.55
C ALA A 49 15.06 -6.77 -14.29
N GLN A 50 14.64 -7.61 -15.25
CA GLN A 50 13.41 -7.38 -16.00
C GLN A 50 12.19 -7.36 -15.07
N LEU A 51 12.09 -8.36 -14.20
CA LEU A 51 11.00 -8.44 -13.23
C LEU A 51 11.01 -7.27 -12.24
N ALA A 52 12.20 -6.83 -11.83
CA ALA A 52 12.33 -5.67 -10.96
C ALA A 52 11.78 -4.39 -11.61
N ASP A 53 12.08 -4.16 -12.89
CA ASP A 53 11.60 -3.00 -13.64
C ASP A 53 10.07 -3.05 -13.85
N GLU A 54 9.53 -4.21 -14.22
CA GLU A 54 8.09 -4.42 -14.37
C GLU A 54 7.34 -4.17 -13.05
N ALA A 55 7.82 -4.77 -11.97
CA ALA A 55 7.22 -4.61 -10.64
C ALA A 55 7.32 -3.16 -10.14
N ARG A 56 8.42 -2.47 -10.42
CA ARG A 56 8.56 -1.05 -10.10
C ARG A 56 7.51 -0.20 -10.84
N ALA A 57 7.33 -0.43 -12.14
CA ALA A 57 6.35 0.31 -12.93
C ALA A 57 4.93 0.11 -12.38
N LEU A 58 4.55 -1.14 -12.09
CA LEU A 58 3.24 -1.46 -11.51
C LEU A 58 3.05 -0.84 -10.13
N SER A 59 4.08 -0.88 -9.27
CA SER A 59 4.03 -0.23 -7.95
C SER A 59 3.76 1.27 -8.07
N GLN A 60 4.42 1.95 -9.02
CA GLN A 60 4.24 3.38 -9.27
C GLN A 60 2.86 3.71 -9.84
N GLU A 61 2.36 2.91 -10.78
CA GLU A 61 1.03 3.09 -11.36
C GLU A 61 -0.08 2.90 -10.32
N CYS A 62 -0.02 1.83 -9.50
CA CYS A 62 -0.99 1.62 -8.43
C CYS A 62 -1.00 2.80 -7.45
N LEU A 63 0.17 3.29 -7.05
CA LEU A 63 0.28 4.42 -6.14
C LEU A 63 -0.25 5.71 -6.78
N TYR A 64 0.02 5.95 -8.06
CA TYR A 64 -0.50 7.08 -8.81
C TYR A 64 -2.04 7.08 -8.77
N TRP A 65 -2.67 5.95 -9.09
CA TRP A 65 -4.13 5.85 -9.07
C TRP A 65 -4.74 6.07 -7.69
N LEU A 66 -4.12 5.56 -6.63
CA LEU A 66 -4.56 5.85 -5.25
C LEU A 66 -4.57 7.35 -4.94
N CYS A 67 -3.56 8.08 -5.43
CA CYS A 67 -3.45 9.52 -5.23
C CYS A 67 -4.40 10.35 -6.11
N GLU A 68 -4.96 9.77 -7.17
CA GLU A 68 -5.92 10.44 -8.08
C GLU A 68 -7.39 10.24 -7.65
N LEU A 69 -7.68 9.24 -6.81
CA LEU A 69 -9.05 8.90 -6.38
C LEU A 69 -9.54 9.71 -5.16
N GLY A 70 -8.79 10.72 -4.74
CA GLY A 70 -9.12 11.64 -3.65
C GLY A 70 -7.96 12.60 -3.38
N ASP A 71 -8.16 13.59 -2.51
CA ASP A 71 -7.09 14.50 -2.09
C ASP A 71 -6.76 14.41 -0.59
N GLY A 72 -7.42 13.48 0.11
CA GLY A 72 -7.21 13.22 1.53
C GLY A 72 -7.90 14.21 2.46
N THR A 73 -8.74 15.11 1.94
CA THR A 73 -9.61 15.96 2.75
C THR A 73 -10.84 15.19 3.24
N PHE A 74 -11.57 15.75 4.20
CA PHE A 74 -12.83 15.17 4.66
C PHE A 74 -13.88 15.10 3.53
N GLU A 75 -13.89 16.11 2.67
CA GLU A 75 -14.81 16.21 1.53
C GLU A 75 -14.45 15.25 0.39
N SER A 76 -13.17 14.91 0.24
CA SER A 76 -12.65 14.03 -0.82
C SER A 76 -11.56 13.10 -0.26
N PRO A 77 -11.93 12.13 0.60
CA PRO A 77 -10.96 11.23 1.21
C PRO A 77 -10.30 10.36 0.15
N TYR A 78 -9.07 9.91 0.40
CA TYR A 78 -8.44 8.93 -0.47
C TYR A 78 -9.24 7.62 -0.48
N GLN A 79 -9.59 7.12 -1.66
CA GLN A 79 -10.23 5.82 -1.81
C GLN A 79 -9.15 4.74 -1.85
N ILE A 80 -9.08 3.92 -0.80
CA ILE A 80 -8.08 2.86 -0.70
C ILE A 80 -8.67 1.48 -0.99
N THR A 81 -7.83 0.58 -1.49
CA THR A 81 -8.21 -0.80 -1.79
C THR A 81 -7.78 -1.75 -0.69
N TYR A 82 -6.62 -1.50 -0.08
CA TYR A 82 -6.05 -2.26 1.02
C TYR A 82 -5.66 -1.32 2.17
N LEU A 83 -5.69 -1.81 3.42
CA LEU A 83 -5.22 -1.02 4.57
C LEU A 83 -3.75 -0.60 4.47
N SER A 84 -2.93 -1.36 3.74
CA SER A 84 -1.53 -0.99 3.49
C SER A 84 -1.39 0.30 2.70
N ASP A 85 -2.38 0.65 1.88
CA ASP A 85 -2.34 1.81 0.99
C ASP A 85 -2.22 3.11 1.79
N ILE A 86 -2.76 3.17 3.01
CA ILE A 86 -2.58 4.30 3.93
C ILE A 86 -1.07 4.56 4.15
N SER A 87 -0.30 3.50 4.43
CA SER A 87 1.13 3.65 4.68
C SER A 87 1.90 3.95 3.40
N ASP A 88 1.43 3.48 2.24
CA ASP A 88 2.04 3.75 0.94
C ASP A 88 1.86 5.21 0.53
N ILE A 89 0.65 5.76 0.66
CA ILE A 89 0.33 7.18 0.41
C ILE A 89 1.13 8.09 1.36
N LEU A 90 1.11 7.82 2.66
CA LEU A 90 1.89 8.60 3.64
C LEU A 90 3.39 8.55 3.33
N GLY A 91 3.90 7.38 2.94
CA GLY A 91 5.29 7.19 2.54
C GLY A 91 5.66 8.00 1.29
N ALA A 92 4.79 8.02 0.28
CA ALA A 92 4.98 8.74 -0.97
C ALA A 92 5.16 10.25 -0.74
N PHE A 93 4.34 10.82 0.14
CA PHE A 93 4.40 12.25 0.51
C PHE A 93 5.33 12.54 1.70
N ARG A 94 6.04 11.52 2.22
CA ARG A 94 6.94 11.61 3.39
C ARG A 94 6.25 12.20 4.64
N LEU A 95 4.98 11.88 4.81
CA LEU A 95 4.14 12.39 5.89
C LEU A 95 4.32 11.53 7.13
N LYS A 96 4.42 12.19 8.29
CA LYS A 96 4.65 11.52 9.58
C LYS A 96 3.35 11.48 10.37
N LYS A 97 2.79 10.27 10.45
CA LYS A 97 1.63 9.95 11.28
C LYS A 97 1.94 10.12 12.77
N ARG A 98 1.10 10.88 13.46
CA ARG A 98 1.08 11.00 14.93
C ARG A 98 0.03 10.09 15.55
N HIS A 99 -1.18 10.09 14.98
CA HIS A 99 -2.32 9.34 15.47
C HIS A 99 -3.15 8.79 14.31
N GLN A 100 -3.91 7.73 14.55
CA GLN A 100 -4.84 7.14 13.61
C GLN A 100 -6.06 6.63 14.36
N GLU A 101 -7.25 6.94 13.84
CA GLU A 101 -8.50 6.46 14.40
C GLU A 101 -9.52 6.14 13.31
N ALA A 102 -10.42 5.20 13.61
CA ALA A 102 -11.56 4.89 12.76
C ALA A 102 -12.73 5.79 13.17
N VAL A 103 -13.31 6.48 12.19
CA VAL A 103 -14.45 7.38 12.39
C VAL A 103 -15.65 6.83 11.64
N GLU A 104 -16.78 6.68 12.32
CA GLU A 104 -18.06 6.43 11.68
C GLU A 104 -18.77 7.77 11.44
N GLY A 105 -19.18 7.99 10.20
CA GLY A 105 -19.89 9.21 9.82
C GLY A 105 -21.04 8.94 8.86
N PRO A 106 -21.79 9.99 8.48
CA PRO A 106 -22.87 9.89 7.50
C PRO A 106 -22.43 9.31 6.15
N ASN A 107 -21.14 9.51 5.82
CA ASN A 107 -20.53 9.09 4.56
C ASN A 107 -19.90 7.68 4.64
N GLY A 108 -20.16 6.93 5.72
CA GLY A 108 -19.65 5.58 5.93
C GLY A 108 -18.49 5.53 6.92
N ARG A 109 -17.67 4.49 6.79
CA ARG A 109 -16.51 4.24 7.67
C ARG A 109 -15.28 4.87 7.06
N LEU A 110 -14.66 5.79 7.80
CA LEU A 110 -13.44 6.46 7.44
C LEU A 110 -12.31 6.06 8.40
N ASP A 111 -11.09 6.18 7.92
CA ASP A 111 -9.89 6.13 8.74
C ASP A 111 -9.19 7.50 8.64
N VAL A 112 -8.85 8.09 9.79
CA VAL A 112 -8.29 9.43 9.87
C VAL A 112 -6.89 9.35 10.44
N VAL A 113 -5.93 9.84 9.68
CA VAL A 113 -4.54 9.98 10.10
C VAL A 113 -4.27 11.42 10.47
N THR A 114 -3.99 11.67 11.75
CA THR A 114 -3.50 12.97 12.19
C THR A 114 -1.98 12.99 12.11
N LEU A 115 -1.42 13.98 11.42
CA LEU A 115 0.01 14.24 11.32
C LEU A 115 0.55 14.96 12.57
N HIS A 116 1.87 15.06 12.66
CA HIS A 116 2.52 15.78 13.77
C HIS A 116 2.18 17.27 13.86
N ASP A 117 1.92 17.91 12.73
CA ASP A 117 1.52 19.33 12.67
C ASP A 117 0.01 19.55 12.94
N GLY A 118 -0.74 18.47 13.16
CA GLY A 118 -2.18 18.51 13.40
C GLY A 118 -3.03 18.40 12.15
N THR A 119 -2.44 18.34 10.95
CA THR A 119 -3.18 18.09 9.70
C THR A 119 -3.83 16.70 9.76
N GLU A 120 -5.07 16.60 9.29
CA GLU A 120 -5.79 15.33 9.16
C GLU A 120 -5.83 14.90 7.71
N ILE A 121 -5.62 13.61 7.48
CA ILE A 121 -5.75 12.97 6.17
C ILE A 121 -6.79 11.86 6.31
N TRP A 122 -7.78 11.89 5.43
CA TRP A 122 -8.94 11.04 5.48
C TRP A 122 -8.89 9.98 4.40
N PHE A 123 -9.24 8.74 4.78
CA PHE A 123 -9.25 7.58 3.92
C PHE A 123 -10.61 6.89 3.98
N ASP A 124 -11.19 6.57 2.83
CA ASP A 124 -12.42 5.78 2.75
C ASP A 124 -12.07 4.29 2.84
N VAL A 125 -12.63 3.61 3.85
CA VAL A 125 -12.35 2.20 4.15
C VAL A 125 -13.57 1.30 4.01
N GLN A 126 -14.60 1.72 3.27
CA GLN A 126 -15.84 0.97 3.12
C GLN A 126 -15.70 -0.30 2.28
N ASN A 127 -14.88 -0.25 1.22
CA ASN A 127 -14.82 -1.29 0.19
C ASN A 127 -13.43 -1.93 0.08
N LEU A 128 -12.83 -2.24 1.22
CA LEU A 128 -11.52 -2.90 1.26
C LEU A 128 -11.58 -4.32 0.70
N LEU A 129 -10.54 -4.71 -0.03
CA LEU A 129 -10.29 -6.10 -0.42
C LEU A 129 -9.61 -6.86 0.74
N ASN A 130 -9.95 -8.13 0.89
CA ASN A 130 -9.46 -9.03 1.95
C ASN A 130 -8.20 -9.81 1.54
#